data_AF-A0A1Q6LEJ3-F1
#
_entry.id   AF-A0A1Q6LEJ3-F1
#
_cell.length_a   1.000
_cell.length_b   1.000
_cell.length_c   1.000
_cell.angle_alpha   90.00
_cell.angle_beta   90.00
_cell.angle_gamma   90.00
#
_symmetry.space_group_name_H-M   'P 1'
#
loop_
_entity.id
_entity.type
_entity.pdbx_description
1 polymer ?
#
loop_
_entity_poly.entity_id
_entity_poly.type
_entity_poly.pdbx_seq_one_letter_code
_entity_poly.pdbx_strand_id
1 'polypeptide(L)'
;MDSDALKCSVMRVIDKEVYFFDKNGIYTHTSIVDAKKLKLRDLGFNGFTGEYYKINPLYGYFSSNHSNAMDRAVACLRIGDSIDQFRENFSKFEKLYELDDFEIANTVIRICNRKFYFFDENGKYSFLTEKNVLPSNVFIGNIFVTHKSISYSCDVQLHQFSRVIKVDNLNVLKKALGQMCIGDTVQDLVERCNNVTFRKLVLPEGVERFVTRIERPTFVCIPENPNKVTTFDYIHLYVGLVSEWDEDISSYLNAHIKEINKMVWNKLENDRSFLKYGIPINFLKIAKVTFKKRTSELHYVFELKCID
;
A
#
# COMPACT_ATOMS: atom_id res chain seq x y z
N MET A 1 -34.40 -4.47 6.25
CA MET A 1 -33.91 -4.70 4.88
C MET A 1 -34.81 -5.73 4.19
N ASP A 2 -35.44 -5.38 3.07
CA ASP A 2 -36.28 -6.30 2.28
C ASP A 2 -35.42 -7.35 1.55
N SER A 3 -35.76 -8.63 1.67
CA SER A 3 -35.00 -9.76 1.11
C SER A 3 -35.09 -9.79 -0.40
N ASP A 4 -36.22 -9.37 -0.94
CA ASP A 4 -36.45 -9.40 -2.38
C ASP A 4 -35.70 -8.27 -3.09
N ALA A 5 -35.38 -7.19 -2.37
CA ALA A 5 -34.53 -6.10 -2.86
C ALA A 5 -33.09 -6.55 -3.15
N LEU A 6 -32.54 -7.48 -2.35
CA LEU A 6 -31.17 -8.00 -2.52
C LEU A 6 -31.04 -9.05 -3.63
N LYS A 7 -32.10 -9.82 -3.89
CA LYS A 7 -32.09 -10.84 -4.96
C LYS A 7 -31.87 -10.19 -6.33
N CYS A 8 -30.96 -10.73 -7.12
CA CYS A 8 -30.56 -10.21 -8.43
C CYS A 8 -30.04 -8.76 -8.41
N SER A 9 -29.60 -8.24 -7.25
CA SER A 9 -28.84 -6.98 -7.14
C SER A 9 -27.35 -7.29 -7.00
N VAL A 10 -26.53 -6.54 -7.73
CA VAL A 10 -25.07 -6.62 -7.62
C VAL A 10 -24.64 -6.26 -6.21
N MET A 11 -23.91 -7.17 -5.58
CA MET A 11 -23.26 -6.94 -4.28
C MET A 11 -21.85 -6.41 -4.47
N ARG A 12 -21.08 -7.01 -5.39
CA ARG A 12 -19.68 -6.64 -5.67
C ARG A 12 -19.31 -6.93 -7.13
N VAL A 13 -18.32 -6.22 -7.64
CA VAL A 13 -17.70 -6.50 -8.94
C VAL A 13 -16.19 -6.62 -8.72
N ILE A 14 -15.60 -7.78 -8.97
CA ILE A 14 -14.16 -8.06 -8.74
C ILE A 14 -13.62 -8.73 -10.00
N ASP A 15 -12.53 -8.20 -10.59
CA ASP A 15 -11.82 -8.83 -11.70
C ASP A 15 -12.71 -9.33 -12.86
N LYS A 16 -13.72 -8.52 -13.22
CA LYS A 16 -14.72 -8.80 -14.26
C LYS A 16 -15.79 -9.85 -13.93
N GLU A 17 -15.81 -10.32 -12.70
CA GLU A 17 -16.88 -11.14 -12.14
C GLU A 17 -17.83 -10.26 -11.31
N VAL A 18 -19.12 -10.56 -11.40
CA VAL A 18 -20.19 -9.87 -10.70
C VAL A 18 -20.78 -10.82 -9.67
N TYR A 19 -20.70 -10.44 -8.40
CA TYR A 19 -21.20 -11.21 -7.27
C TYR A 19 -22.53 -10.65 -6.80
N PHE A 20 -23.50 -11.53 -6.55
CA PHE A 20 -24.89 -11.17 -6.25
C PHE A 20 -25.62 -12.34 -5.57
N PHE A 21 -26.79 -12.08 -4.97
CA PHE A 21 -27.69 -13.16 -4.57
C PHE A 21 -28.59 -13.54 -5.75
N ASP A 22 -28.71 -14.83 -6.08
CA ASP A 22 -29.59 -15.29 -7.15
C ASP A 22 -31.08 -15.14 -6.81
N LYS A 23 -31.96 -15.59 -7.70
CA LYS A 23 -33.42 -15.56 -7.50
C LYS A 23 -33.90 -16.35 -6.27
N ASN A 24 -33.11 -17.33 -5.81
CA ASN A 24 -33.39 -18.13 -4.63
C ASN A 24 -32.78 -17.51 -3.36
N GLY A 25 -32.02 -16.43 -3.49
CA GLY A 25 -31.34 -15.77 -2.37
C GLY A 25 -30.01 -16.43 -1.99
N ILE A 26 -29.36 -17.11 -2.93
CA ILE A 26 -28.05 -17.74 -2.72
C ILE A 26 -26.95 -16.88 -3.34
N TYR A 27 -25.91 -16.56 -2.57
CA TYR A 27 -24.78 -15.76 -3.00
C TYR A 27 -23.96 -16.54 -4.03
N THR A 28 -23.84 -15.95 -5.21
CA THR A 28 -23.17 -16.55 -6.36
C THR A 28 -22.43 -15.47 -7.16
N HIS A 29 -21.77 -15.87 -8.25
CA HIS A 29 -21.12 -14.96 -9.17
C HIS A 29 -21.37 -15.37 -10.62
N THR A 30 -21.17 -14.41 -11.52
CA THR A 30 -21.23 -14.61 -12.97
C THR A 30 -20.35 -13.58 -13.67
N SER A 31 -19.96 -13.86 -14.91
CA SER A 31 -19.21 -12.92 -15.74
C SER A 31 -20.01 -11.61 -15.96
N ILE A 32 -19.33 -10.48 -16.17
CA ILE A 32 -20.01 -9.21 -16.57
C ILE A 32 -20.91 -9.40 -17.80
N VAL A 33 -20.49 -10.22 -18.76
CA VAL A 33 -21.25 -10.45 -20.00
C VAL A 33 -22.59 -11.10 -19.68
N ASP A 34 -22.59 -12.11 -18.81
CA ASP A 34 -23.82 -12.81 -18.45
C ASP A 34 -24.64 -12.01 -17.44
N ALA A 35 -24.01 -11.25 -16.54
CA ALA A 35 -24.68 -10.30 -15.65
C ALA A 35 -25.57 -9.30 -16.42
N LYS A 36 -25.09 -8.82 -17.58
CA LYS A 36 -25.89 -7.95 -18.47
C LYS A 36 -27.09 -8.67 -19.08
N LYS A 37 -26.92 -9.93 -19.51
CA LYS A 37 -28.02 -10.76 -20.05
C LYS A 37 -29.07 -11.03 -18.97
N LEU A 38 -28.63 -11.28 -17.74
CA LEU A 38 -29.46 -11.47 -16.55
C LEU A 38 -30.11 -10.17 -16.06
N LYS A 39 -29.72 -9.01 -16.61
CA LYS A 39 -30.21 -7.68 -16.20
C LYS A 39 -30.11 -7.46 -14.68
N LEU A 40 -28.96 -7.83 -14.10
CA LEU A 40 -28.72 -7.64 -12.67
C LEU A 40 -28.86 -6.16 -12.30
N ARG A 41 -29.58 -5.89 -11.21
CA ARG A 41 -29.80 -4.54 -10.70
C ARG A 41 -28.51 -3.97 -10.12
N ASP A 42 -28.36 -2.66 -10.15
CA ASP A 42 -27.19 -1.93 -9.65
C ASP A 42 -25.87 -2.23 -10.36
N LEU A 43 -25.85 -2.89 -11.52
CA LEU A 43 -24.62 -3.00 -12.33
C LEU A 43 -24.40 -1.71 -13.13
N GLY A 44 -23.33 -0.99 -12.80
CA GLY A 44 -22.91 0.25 -13.45
C GLY A 44 -21.71 0.07 -14.35
N PHE A 45 -21.53 1.01 -15.28
CA PHE A 45 -20.37 1.08 -16.16
C PHE A 45 -19.84 2.51 -16.22
N ASN A 46 -18.55 2.68 -15.93
CA ASN A 46 -17.88 3.97 -15.99
C ASN A 46 -17.25 4.11 -17.38
N GLY A 47 -17.81 4.99 -18.22
CA GLY A 47 -17.33 5.23 -19.57
C GLY A 47 -15.94 5.87 -19.66
N PHE A 48 -15.48 6.54 -18.60
CA PHE A 48 -14.14 7.15 -18.56
C PHE A 48 -13.05 6.15 -18.21
N THR A 49 -13.32 5.21 -17.30
CA THR A 49 -12.34 4.23 -16.84
C THR A 49 -12.47 2.87 -17.54
N GLY A 50 -13.62 2.61 -18.19
CA GLY A 50 -13.95 1.30 -18.76
C GLY A 50 -14.27 0.23 -17.72
N GLU A 51 -14.48 0.62 -16.46
CA GLU A 51 -14.70 -0.32 -15.35
C GLU A 51 -16.19 -0.49 -15.02
N TYR A 52 -16.55 -1.70 -14.59
CA TYR A 52 -17.88 -1.99 -14.03
C TYR A 52 -17.84 -1.85 -12.52
N TYR A 53 -18.93 -1.37 -11.96
CA TYR A 53 -19.05 -1.09 -10.53
C TYR A 53 -20.50 -1.27 -10.06
N LYS A 54 -20.73 -1.25 -8.75
CA LYS A 54 -22.08 -1.23 -8.18
C LYS A 54 -22.60 0.22 -8.14
N ILE A 55 -23.72 0.53 -8.81
CA ILE A 55 -24.28 1.89 -8.95
C ILE A 55 -24.65 2.47 -7.58
N ASN A 56 -25.53 1.77 -6.87
CA ASN A 56 -25.94 2.16 -5.53
C ASN A 56 -24.96 1.52 -4.55
N PRO A 57 -24.17 2.29 -3.78
CA PRO A 57 -23.47 1.71 -2.64
C PRO A 57 -24.50 0.97 -1.79
N LEU A 58 -24.11 -0.12 -1.11
CA LEU A 58 -25.04 -0.83 -0.21
C LEU A 58 -25.65 0.11 0.85
N TYR A 59 -24.99 1.24 1.11
CA TYR A 59 -25.41 2.37 1.94
C TYR A 59 -26.63 3.15 1.46
N GLY A 60 -27.01 3.07 0.18
CA GLY A 60 -28.22 3.74 -0.33
C GLY A 60 -29.54 3.22 0.27
N TYR A 61 -29.48 2.10 1.00
CA TYR A 61 -30.59 1.51 1.75
C TYR A 61 -30.56 1.83 3.26
N PHE A 62 -29.59 2.63 3.73
CA PHE A 62 -29.36 2.94 5.15
C PHE A 62 -29.14 4.45 5.36
N SER A 63 -29.41 4.95 6.57
CA SER A 63 -29.45 6.40 6.89
C SER A 63 -28.08 7.09 7.00
N SER A 64 -26.96 6.38 6.83
CA SER A 64 -25.60 6.93 6.91
C SER A 64 -24.73 6.49 5.72
N ASN A 65 -23.87 7.40 5.24
CA ASN A 65 -23.07 7.25 4.02
C ASN A 65 -21.93 6.19 4.08
N HIS A 66 -21.79 5.46 5.19
CA HIS A 66 -20.84 4.34 5.36
C HIS A 66 -21.23 3.54 6.61
N SER A 67 -21.18 2.20 6.56
CA SER A 67 -21.48 1.30 7.69
C SER A 67 -20.46 0.17 7.72
N ASN A 68 -19.60 0.17 8.75
CA ASN A 68 -18.63 -0.90 8.99
C ASN A 68 -19.32 -2.26 9.16
N ALA A 69 -20.53 -2.29 9.74
CA ALA A 69 -21.30 -3.52 9.87
C ALA A 69 -21.66 -4.13 8.51
N MET A 70 -22.12 -3.28 7.58
CA MET A 70 -22.48 -3.69 6.21
C MET A 70 -21.25 -4.20 5.46
N ASP A 71 -20.17 -3.42 5.44
CA ASP A 71 -18.94 -3.80 4.74
C ASP A 71 -18.32 -5.08 5.31
N ARG A 72 -18.37 -5.26 6.64
CA ARG A 72 -17.94 -6.50 7.27
C ARG A 72 -18.80 -7.69 6.88
N ALA A 73 -20.13 -7.54 6.86
CA ALA A 73 -21.05 -8.59 6.45
C ALA A 73 -20.80 -9.02 4.99
N VAL A 74 -20.60 -8.04 4.11
CA VAL A 74 -20.28 -8.28 2.69
C VAL A 74 -18.92 -8.96 2.52
N ALA A 75 -17.93 -8.55 3.31
CA ALA A 75 -16.61 -9.18 3.34
C ALA A 75 -16.65 -10.64 3.83
N CYS A 76 -17.64 -11.02 4.63
CA CYS A 76 -17.82 -12.39 5.12
C CYS A 76 -18.44 -13.34 4.08
N LEU A 77 -19.12 -12.82 3.06
CA LEU A 77 -19.88 -13.64 2.09
C LEU A 77 -19.00 -14.63 1.33
N ARG A 78 -19.48 -15.86 1.24
CA ARG A 78 -18.92 -16.95 0.46
C ARG A 78 -19.96 -17.50 -0.51
N ILE A 79 -19.49 -18.01 -1.65
CA ILE A 79 -20.37 -18.64 -2.63
C ILE A 79 -21.15 -19.77 -1.94
N GLY A 80 -22.47 -19.74 -2.09
CA GLY A 80 -23.40 -20.65 -1.42
C GLY A 80 -24.10 -20.08 -0.18
N ASP A 81 -23.63 -18.95 0.37
CA ASP A 81 -24.28 -18.33 1.53
C ASP A 81 -25.67 -17.78 1.17
N SER A 82 -26.63 -17.89 2.10
CA SER A 82 -27.97 -17.36 1.93
C SER A 82 -28.09 -15.89 2.35
N ILE A 83 -29.16 -15.22 1.88
CA ILE A 83 -29.53 -13.87 2.36
C ILE A 83 -29.74 -13.85 3.89
N ASP A 84 -30.24 -14.93 4.47
CA ASP A 84 -30.48 -14.99 5.92
C ASP A 84 -29.16 -15.08 6.71
N GLN A 85 -28.18 -15.87 6.24
CA GLN A 85 -26.83 -15.88 6.83
C GLN A 85 -26.15 -14.50 6.71
N PHE A 86 -26.36 -13.81 5.60
CA PHE A 86 -25.88 -12.44 5.43
C PHE A 86 -26.50 -11.47 6.45
N ARG A 87 -27.82 -11.55 6.66
CA ARG A 87 -28.56 -10.74 7.63
C ARG A 87 -28.14 -11.02 9.06
N GLU A 88 -27.98 -12.28 9.42
CA GLU A 88 -27.51 -12.68 10.75
C GLU A 88 -26.14 -12.07 11.04
N ASN A 89 -25.21 -12.13 10.07
CA ASN A 89 -23.91 -11.48 10.19
C ASN A 89 -24.04 -9.96 10.28
N PHE A 90 -24.86 -9.34 9.44
CA PHE A 90 -25.07 -7.89 9.48
C PHE A 90 -25.61 -7.43 10.85
N SER A 91 -26.68 -8.04 11.36
CA SER A 91 -27.26 -7.69 12.67
C SER A 91 -26.32 -7.99 13.82
N LYS A 92 -25.48 -9.03 13.73
CA LYS A 92 -24.39 -9.28 14.68
C LYS A 92 -23.39 -8.12 14.69
N PHE A 93 -23.00 -7.63 13.51
CA PHE A 93 -22.02 -6.56 13.40
C PHE A 93 -22.60 -5.18 13.74
N GLU A 94 -23.87 -4.91 13.46
CA GLU A 94 -24.53 -3.68 13.92
C GLU A 94 -24.38 -3.53 15.43
N LYS A 95 -24.72 -4.56 16.20
CA LYS A 95 -24.53 -4.58 17.65
C LYS A 95 -23.08 -4.38 18.09
N LEU A 96 -22.13 -4.95 17.35
CA LEU A 96 -20.69 -4.78 17.64
C LEU A 96 -20.21 -3.34 17.43
N TYR A 97 -20.80 -2.63 16.46
CA TYR A 97 -20.43 -1.25 16.11
C TYR A 97 -21.29 -0.19 16.82
N GLU A 98 -22.34 -0.59 17.54
CA GLU A 98 -23.13 0.26 18.45
C GLU A 98 -22.44 0.51 19.81
N LEU A 99 -21.35 -0.22 20.11
CA LEU A 99 -20.59 -0.03 21.34
C LEU A 99 -19.87 1.34 21.32
N ASP A 100 -20.26 2.24 22.22
CA ASP A 100 -19.69 3.59 22.32
C ASP A 100 -18.33 3.63 23.04
N ASP A 101 -18.07 2.67 23.95
CA ASP A 101 -16.86 2.66 24.77
C ASP A 101 -15.73 1.81 24.16
N PHE A 102 -14.50 2.33 24.22
CA PHE A 102 -13.32 1.60 23.78
C PHE A 102 -12.94 0.51 24.78
N GLU A 103 -12.83 -0.72 24.30
CA GLU A 103 -12.31 -1.86 25.06
C GLU A 103 -10.91 -2.26 24.57
N ILE A 104 -10.01 -2.58 25.51
CA ILE A 104 -8.68 -3.12 25.17
C ILE A 104 -8.81 -4.53 24.56
N ALA A 105 -9.62 -5.38 25.20
CA ALA A 105 -9.79 -6.75 24.78
C ALA A 105 -10.55 -6.81 23.46
N ASN A 106 -10.16 -7.75 22.60
CA ASN A 106 -10.78 -8.00 21.30
C ASN A 106 -10.88 -6.79 20.36
N THR A 107 -10.08 -5.73 20.57
CA THR A 107 -10.01 -4.58 19.66
C THR A 107 -8.72 -4.60 18.86
N VAL A 108 -8.84 -4.58 17.53
CA VAL A 108 -7.67 -4.50 16.65
C VAL A 108 -6.98 -3.16 16.83
N ILE A 109 -5.69 -3.23 17.17
CA ILE A 109 -4.82 -2.05 17.36
C ILE A 109 -3.65 -2.03 16.38
N ARG A 110 -3.41 -3.11 15.64
CA ARG A 110 -2.38 -3.18 14.60
C ARG A 110 -2.80 -4.13 13.48
N ILE A 111 -2.58 -3.69 12.25
CA ILE A 111 -2.77 -4.51 11.04
C ILE A 111 -1.44 -4.56 10.30
N CYS A 112 -0.93 -5.76 10.03
CA CYS A 112 0.32 -5.95 9.31
C CYS A 112 0.28 -7.29 8.55
N ASN A 113 0.63 -7.29 7.26
CA ASN A 113 0.66 -8.49 6.42
C ASN A 113 -0.64 -9.33 6.49
N ARG A 114 -1.80 -8.66 6.44
CA ARG A 114 -3.15 -9.26 6.59
C ARG A 114 -3.40 -10.04 7.90
N LYS A 115 -2.61 -9.74 8.93
CA LYS A 115 -2.84 -10.18 10.30
C LYS A 115 -3.36 -9.01 11.13
N PHE A 116 -4.38 -9.30 11.93
CA PHE A 116 -5.12 -8.34 12.74
C PHE A 116 -4.79 -8.63 14.19
N TYR A 117 -3.98 -7.76 14.78
CA TYR A 117 -3.41 -7.93 16.10
C TYR A 117 -4.22 -7.15 17.15
N PHE A 118 -4.49 -7.83 18.26
CA PHE A 118 -5.29 -7.35 19.38
C PHE A 118 -4.83 -8.06 20.67
N PHE A 119 -5.33 -7.61 21.82
CA PHE A 119 -5.23 -8.38 23.06
C PHE A 119 -6.53 -9.17 23.23
N ASP A 120 -6.45 -10.47 23.50
CA ASP A 120 -7.64 -11.30 23.72
C ASP A 120 -8.31 -11.00 25.08
N GLU A 121 -9.39 -11.73 25.39
CA GLU A 121 -10.13 -11.61 26.65
C GLU A 121 -9.29 -11.91 27.90
N ASN A 122 -8.19 -12.65 27.75
CA ASN A 122 -7.23 -12.92 28.83
C ASN A 122 -6.10 -11.87 28.89
N GLY A 123 -6.18 -10.81 28.08
CA GLY A 123 -5.18 -9.75 27.99
C GLY A 123 -3.90 -10.19 27.29
N LYS A 124 -3.95 -11.23 26.44
CA LYS A 124 -2.79 -11.77 25.73
C LYS A 124 -2.74 -11.29 24.29
N TYR A 125 -1.58 -10.79 23.87
CA TYR A 125 -1.36 -10.31 22.51
C TYR A 125 -1.47 -11.47 21.54
N SER A 126 -2.37 -11.34 20.58
CA SER A 126 -2.69 -12.39 19.62
C SER A 126 -2.97 -11.77 18.25
N PHE A 127 -3.23 -12.62 17.26
CA PHE A 127 -3.74 -12.17 15.98
C PHE A 127 -4.70 -13.18 15.37
N LEU A 128 -5.58 -12.67 14.53
CA LEU A 128 -6.35 -13.45 13.59
C LEU A 128 -5.96 -13.08 12.16
N THR A 129 -6.07 -14.05 11.25
CA THR A 129 -6.00 -13.79 9.81
C THR A 129 -7.31 -13.17 9.34
N GLU A 130 -7.30 -12.51 8.18
CA GLU A 130 -8.50 -11.91 7.55
C GLU A 130 -9.71 -12.87 7.56
N LYS A 131 -9.50 -14.13 7.13
CA LYS A 131 -10.55 -15.17 7.08
C LYS A 131 -11.21 -15.45 8.43
N ASN A 132 -10.45 -15.31 9.52
CA ASN A 132 -10.90 -15.66 10.86
C ASN A 132 -11.38 -14.43 11.63
N VAL A 133 -10.79 -13.26 11.42
CA VAL A 133 -11.19 -12.03 12.11
C VAL A 133 -12.54 -11.51 11.60
N LEU A 134 -12.80 -11.58 10.29
CA LEU A 134 -14.02 -11.06 9.69
C LEU A 134 -15.30 -11.62 10.33
N PRO A 135 -15.47 -12.96 10.46
CA PRO A 135 -16.68 -13.52 11.10
C PRO A 135 -16.65 -13.45 12.64
N SER A 136 -15.53 -13.08 13.27
CA SER A 136 -15.39 -13.07 14.73
C SER A 136 -16.11 -11.90 15.41
N ASN A 137 -16.07 -11.85 16.73
CA ASN A 137 -16.47 -10.71 17.57
C ASN A 137 -15.34 -9.69 17.79
N VAL A 138 -14.14 -9.91 17.24
CA VAL A 138 -13.02 -8.96 17.37
C VAL A 138 -13.39 -7.67 16.61
N PHE A 139 -13.34 -6.55 17.29
CA PHE A 139 -13.65 -5.23 16.76
C PHE A 139 -12.57 -4.74 15.79
N ILE A 140 -12.98 -4.34 14.59
CA ILE A 140 -12.10 -3.77 13.56
C ILE A 140 -12.57 -2.35 13.30
N GLY A 141 -11.68 -1.38 13.50
CA GLY A 141 -11.99 0.04 13.44
C GLY A 141 -12.77 0.50 12.22
N ASN A 142 -12.15 0.32 11.05
CA ASN A 142 -12.76 0.63 9.77
C ASN A 142 -12.55 -0.52 8.80
N ILE A 143 -13.61 -0.84 8.07
CA ILE A 143 -13.60 -1.82 6.98
C ILE A 143 -14.22 -1.10 5.79
N PHE A 144 -13.51 -1.09 4.67
CA PHE A 144 -14.01 -0.54 3.42
C PHE A 144 -14.00 -1.60 2.33
N VAL A 145 -15.17 -1.94 1.81
CA VAL A 145 -15.31 -2.82 0.65
C VAL A 145 -15.45 -1.98 -0.60
N THR A 146 -14.45 -2.07 -1.48
CA THR A 146 -14.50 -1.48 -2.83
C THR A 146 -14.71 -2.56 -3.88
N HIS A 147 -14.89 -2.16 -5.14
CA HIS A 147 -14.92 -3.09 -6.27
C HIS A 147 -13.58 -3.83 -6.44
N LYS A 148 -12.45 -3.20 -6.14
CA LYS A 148 -11.13 -3.83 -6.37
C LYS A 148 -10.59 -4.60 -5.18
N SER A 149 -10.90 -4.18 -3.97
CA SER A 149 -10.28 -4.73 -2.76
C SER A 149 -11.07 -4.40 -1.49
N ILE A 150 -10.70 -5.07 -0.42
CA ILE A 150 -11.11 -4.71 0.93
C ILE A 150 -9.92 -4.04 1.60
N SER A 151 -10.15 -2.90 2.25
CA SER A 151 -9.15 -2.20 3.05
C SER A 151 -9.61 -2.07 4.50
N TYR A 152 -8.63 -1.95 5.39
CA TYR A 152 -8.83 -1.96 6.82
C TYR A 152 -7.99 -0.86 7.47
N SER A 153 -8.53 -0.22 8.50
CA SER A 153 -7.77 0.69 9.37
C SER A 153 -8.17 0.48 10.83
N CYS A 154 -7.22 0.74 11.72
CA CYS A 154 -7.40 0.74 13.17
C CYS A 154 -6.77 1.98 13.81
N ASP A 155 -6.60 3.08 13.05
CA ASP A 155 -5.88 4.25 13.55
C ASP A 155 -6.60 4.88 14.75
N VAL A 156 -7.92 5.04 14.67
CA VAL A 156 -8.74 5.57 15.78
C VAL A 156 -8.59 4.71 17.04
N GLN A 157 -8.62 3.39 16.89
CA GLN A 157 -8.51 2.42 17.99
C GLN A 157 -7.10 2.43 18.57
N LEU A 158 -6.07 2.57 17.74
CA LEU A 158 -4.70 2.73 18.20
C LEU A 158 -4.52 4.03 19.00
N HIS A 159 -5.16 5.13 18.59
CA HIS A 159 -5.18 6.38 19.35
C HIS A 159 -5.94 6.26 20.68
N GLN A 160 -7.09 5.59 20.70
CA GLN A 160 -7.83 5.33 21.94
C GLN A 160 -7.01 4.45 22.88
N PHE A 161 -6.44 3.37 22.35
CA PHE A 161 -5.55 2.48 23.09
C PHE A 161 -4.36 3.24 23.71
N SER A 162 -3.71 4.12 22.95
CA SER A 162 -2.55 4.89 23.43
C SER A 162 -2.90 5.78 24.62
N ARG A 163 -4.12 6.35 24.66
CA ARG A 163 -4.63 7.14 25.79
C ARG A 163 -4.84 6.27 27.03
N VAL A 164 -5.39 5.07 26.83
CA VAL A 164 -5.65 4.12 27.94
C VAL A 164 -4.34 3.66 28.59
N ILE A 165 -3.33 3.31 27.79
CA ILE A 165 -2.02 2.87 28.30
C ILE A 165 -1.05 4.03 28.60
N LYS A 166 -1.49 5.28 28.42
CA LYS A 166 -0.71 6.52 28.68
C LYS A 166 0.61 6.59 27.92
N VAL A 167 0.59 6.25 26.63
CA VAL A 167 1.72 6.39 25.72
C VAL A 167 1.42 7.50 24.70
N ASP A 168 1.99 8.68 24.90
CA ASP A 168 1.70 9.87 24.09
C ASP A 168 2.30 9.80 22.67
N ASN A 169 3.47 9.17 22.54
CA ASN A 169 4.17 9.09 21.25
C ASN A 169 3.75 7.83 20.48
N LEU A 170 2.92 8.00 19.46
CA LEU A 170 2.43 6.89 18.63
C LEU A 170 3.53 6.18 17.84
N ASN A 171 4.64 6.85 17.52
CA ASN A 171 5.76 6.20 16.84
C ASN A 171 6.48 5.23 17.79
N VAL A 172 6.58 5.58 19.09
CA VAL A 172 7.08 4.68 20.13
C VAL A 172 6.16 3.47 20.22
N LEU A 173 4.85 3.70 20.33
CA LEU A 173 3.86 2.64 20.44
C LEU A 173 3.87 1.69 19.23
N LYS A 174 3.83 2.23 18.00
CA LYS A 174 3.89 1.43 16.76
C LYS A 174 5.16 0.59 16.69
N LYS A 175 6.30 1.14 17.13
CA LYS A 175 7.58 0.42 17.17
C LYS A 175 7.57 -0.69 18.22
N ALA A 176 7.10 -0.42 19.43
CA ALA A 176 6.98 -1.41 20.49
C ALA A 176 6.02 -2.55 20.09
N LEU A 177 4.85 -2.24 19.52
CA LEU A 177 3.92 -3.21 18.96
C LEU A 177 4.54 -4.08 17.85
N GLY A 178 5.49 -3.53 17.09
CA GLY A 178 6.26 -4.28 16.09
C GLY A 178 7.22 -5.32 16.69
N GLN A 179 7.55 -5.21 17.98
CA GLN A 179 8.48 -6.07 18.71
C GLN A 179 7.77 -7.06 19.66
N MET A 180 6.45 -6.97 19.79
CA MET A 180 5.66 -7.85 20.64
C MET A 180 5.66 -9.30 20.13
N CYS A 181 5.69 -10.24 21.08
CA CYS A 181 5.49 -11.66 20.83
C CYS A 181 4.03 -12.05 21.12
N ILE A 182 3.58 -13.15 20.50
CA ILE A 182 2.26 -13.71 20.82
C ILE A 182 2.30 -14.24 22.26
N GLY A 183 1.29 -13.88 23.06
CA GLY A 183 1.22 -14.17 24.49
C GLY A 183 1.74 -13.06 25.41
N ASP A 184 2.41 -12.04 24.87
CA ASP A 184 2.80 -10.85 25.64
C ASP A 184 1.55 -10.11 26.14
N THR A 185 1.66 -9.41 27.27
CA THR A 185 0.58 -8.64 27.89
C THR A 185 0.68 -7.15 27.57
N VAL A 186 -0.34 -6.38 27.96
CA VAL A 186 -0.29 -4.91 27.89
C VAL A 186 0.88 -4.36 28.73
N GLN A 187 1.20 -4.99 29.86
CA GLN A 187 2.31 -4.57 30.71
C GLN A 187 3.66 -4.73 30.00
N ASP A 188 3.85 -5.85 29.30
CA ASP A 188 5.05 -6.09 28.48
C ASP A 188 5.17 -5.03 27.38
N LEU A 189 4.05 -4.62 26.77
CA LEU A 189 4.04 -3.55 25.78
C LEU A 189 4.45 -2.19 26.39
N VAL A 190 3.95 -1.86 27.59
CA VAL A 190 4.30 -0.60 28.28
C VAL A 190 5.79 -0.59 28.63
N GLU A 191 6.33 -1.70 29.14
CA GLU A 191 7.76 -1.85 29.40
C GLU A 191 8.58 -1.66 28.12
N ARG A 192 8.15 -2.26 27.01
CA ARG A 192 8.81 -2.05 25.70
C ARG A 192 8.75 -0.60 25.27
N CYS A 193 7.61 0.08 25.41
CA CYS A 193 7.47 1.50 25.09
C CYS A 193 8.50 2.36 25.82
N ASN A 194 8.72 2.10 27.11
CA ASN A 194 9.70 2.83 27.92
C ASN A 194 11.16 2.57 27.49
N ASN A 195 11.41 1.42 26.87
CA ASN A 195 12.74 1.01 26.40
C ASN A 195 12.96 1.24 24.89
N VAL A 196 12.00 1.84 24.17
CA VAL A 196 12.15 2.11 22.74
C VAL A 196 13.25 3.14 22.51
N THR A 197 14.37 2.68 21.93
CA THR A 197 15.40 3.57 21.41
C THR A 197 15.12 3.86 19.94
N PHE A 198 15.03 5.14 19.56
CA PHE A 198 15.11 5.52 18.15
C PHE A 198 16.59 5.58 17.78
N ARG A 199 16.99 4.79 16.78
CA ARG A 199 18.27 5.07 16.13
C ARG A 199 18.09 6.39 15.41
N LYS A 200 18.79 7.42 15.87
CA LYS A 200 18.92 8.66 15.10
C LYS A 200 19.56 8.25 13.78
N LEU A 201 18.89 8.54 12.68
CA LEU A 201 19.48 8.34 11.36
C LEU A 201 20.68 9.28 11.32
N VAL A 202 21.89 8.72 11.33
CA VAL A 202 23.10 9.51 11.11
C VAL A 202 23.07 9.81 9.62
N LEU A 203 22.73 11.04 9.28
CA LEU A 203 22.83 11.49 7.90
C LEU A 203 24.31 11.40 7.50
N PRO A 204 24.61 10.98 6.27
CA PRO A 204 25.96 11.09 5.74
C PRO A 204 26.44 12.55 5.82
N GLU A 205 27.74 12.76 5.66
CA GLU A 205 28.33 14.11 5.60
C GLU A 205 28.91 14.37 4.21
N GLY A 206 29.18 15.64 3.90
CA GLY A 206 29.80 16.06 2.64
C GLY A 206 29.03 15.63 1.39
N VAL A 207 29.75 15.09 0.40
CA VAL A 207 29.22 14.73 -0.92
C VAL A 207 28.12 13.67 -0.85
N GLU A 208 28.22 12.71 0.09
CA GLU A 208 27.21 11.66 0.26
C GLU A 208 25.88 12.24 0.77
N ARG A 209 25.92 13.33 1.53
CA ARG A 209 24.72 14.06 1.95
C ARG A 209 24.19 14.96 0.85
N PHE A 210 25.10 15.57 0.10
CA PHE A 210 24.78 16.47 -1.01
C PHE A 210 24.09 15.72 -2.16
N VAL A 211 24.46 14.47 -2.42
CA VAL A 211 23.81 13.58 -3.39
C VAL A 211 22.66 12.83 -2.72
N THR A 212 21.41 13.23 -3.01
CA THR A 212 20.21 12.65 -2.39
C THR A 212 19.77 11.35 -3.04
N ARG A 213 20.07 11.16 -4.33
CA ARG A 213 19.79 9.93 -5.07
C ARG A 213 20.64 9.80 -6.31
N ILE A 214 20.89 8.55 -6.73
CA ILE A 214 21.34 8.22 -8.08
C ILE A 214 20.31 7.26 -8.67
N GLU A 215 19.61 7.72 -9.70
CA GLU A 215 18.52 6.97 -10.33
C GLU A 215 19.02 5.76 -11.11
N ARG A 216 18.08 4.89 -11.52
CA ARG A 216 18.42 3.78 -12.41
C ARG A 216 18.77 4.32 -13.81
N PRO A 217 19.78 3.77 -14.49
CA PRO A 217 20.13 4.18 -15.84
C PRO A 217 19.00 3.85 -16.83
N THR A 218 18.74 4.78 -17.75
CA THR A 218 17.83 4.59 -18.88
C THR A 218 18.65 4.40 -20.16
N PHE A 219 18.37 3.33 -20.89
CA PHE A 219 19.10 2.96 -22.11
C PHE A 219 18.27 3.37 -23.33
N VAL A 220 18.89 4.10 -24.25
CA VAL A 220 18.21 4.64 -25.43
C VAL A 220 18.94 4.19 -26.70
N CYS A 221 18.17 3.77 -27.69
CA CYS A 221 18.64 3.56 -29.06
C CYS A 221 18.12 4.67 -29.96
N ILE A 222 18.95 5.16 -30.89
CA ILE A 222 18.48 6.03 -31.97
C ILE A 222 17.59 5.22 -32.94
N PRO A 223 16.68 5.89 -33.68
CA PRO A 223 15.77 5.21 -34.60
C PRO A 223 16.47 4.27 -35.59
N GLU A 224 17.68 4.64 -36.03
CA GLU A 224 18.51 3.98 -37.03
C GLU A 224 19.25 2.74 -36.49
N ASN A 225 19.24 2.49 -35.18
CA ASN A 225 19.93 1.35 -34.60
C ASN A 225 19.21 0.04 -34.99
N PRO A 226 19.90 -0.91 -35.65
CA PRO A 226 19.29 -2.14 -36.15
C PRO A 226 18.94 -3.16 -35.04
N ASN A 227 19.47 -3.02 -33.82
CA ASN A 227 19.34 -4.02 -32.75
C ASN A 227 18.94 -3.42 -31.39
N LYS A 228 17.75 -2.83 -31.34
CA LYS A 228 17.21 -2.12 -30.15
C LYS A 228 16.99 -2.99 -28.90
N VAL A 229 17.04 -4.31 -29.04
CA VAL A 229 16.78 -5.27 -27.94
C VAL A 229 18.04 -5.54 -27.13
N THR A 230 19.20 -5.58 -27.80
CA THR A 230 20.47 -6.01 -27.18
C THR A 230 21.58 -4.96 -27.23
N THR A 231 21.33 -3.79 -27.83
CA THR A 231 22.28 -2.68 -27.86
C THR A 231 21.68 -1.41 -27.26
N PHE A 232 22.52 -0.40 -27.08
CA PHE A 232 22.13 0.96 -26.73
C PHE A 232 23.11 1.94 -27.41
N ASP A 233 22.65 3.16 -27.68
CA ASP A 233 23.50 4.24 -28.18
C ASP A 233 23.86 5.19 -27.04
N TYR A 234 22.90 5.49 -26.18
CA TYR A 234 23.09 6.38 -25.02
C TYR A 234 22.57 5.76 -23.74
N ILE A 235 23.23 6.11 -22.63
CA ILE A 235 22.71 5.87 -21.28
C ILE A 235 22.46 7.22 -20.63
N HIS A 236 21.23 7.45 -20.19
CA HIS A 236 20.86 8.59 -19.37
C HIS A 236 20.79 8.20 -17.90
N LEU A 237 21.39 9.02 -17.04
CA LEU A 237 21.35 8.80 -15.59
C LEU A 237 21.20 10.15 -14.88
N TYR A 238 20.29 10.19 -13.91
CA TYR A 238 19.97 11.38 -13.14
C TYR A 238 20.48 11.25 -11.70
N VAL A 239 21.15 12.29 -11.22
CA VAL A 239 21.65 12.40 -9.86
C VAL A 239 20.89 13.53 -9.18
N GLY A 240 20.13 13.22 -8.15
CA GLY A 240 19.45 14.23 -7.32
C GLY A 240 20.43 14.82 -6.33
N LEU A 241 20.37 16.14 -6.19
CA LEU A 241 21.15 16.94 -5.24
C LEU A 241 20.21 17.53 -4.18
N VAL A 242 20.77 17.99 -3.07
CA VAL A 242 20.00 18.80 -2.11
C VAL A 242 19.65 20.14 -2.75
N SER A 243 18.43 20.63 -2.52
CA SER A 243 17.96 21.90 -3.06
C SER A 243 18.51 23.14 -2.36
N GLU A 244 18.91 22.98 -1.10
CA GLU A 244 19.47 24.02 -0.22
C GLU A 244 20.76 23.49 0.40
N TRP A 245 21.85 24.23 0.26
CA TRP A 245 23.17 23.88 0.77
C TRP A 245 23.81 25.11 1.38
N ASP A 246 24.67 24.92 2.39
CA ASP A 246 25.29 26.03 3.13
C ASP A 246 26.19 26.88 2.23
N GLU A 247 26.74 26.26 1.18
CA GLU A 247 27.56 26.89 0.16
C GLU A 247 26.79 27.03 -1.16
N ASP A 248 27.28 27.91 -2.04
CA ASP A 248 26.76 27.96 -3.41
C ASP A 248 26.87 26.60 -4.09
N ILE A 249 25.73 26.06 -4.53
CA ILE A 249 25.61 24.72 -5.11
C ILE A 249 26.54 24.54 -6.31
N SER A 250 26.71 25.58 -7.14
CA SER A 250 27.55 25.49 -8.34
C SER A 250 29.02 25.36 -7.96
N SER A 251 29.45 26.13 -6.97
CA SER A 251 30.81 26.11 -6.43
C SER A 251 31.12 24.78 -5.75
N TYR A 252 30.22 24.30 -4.88
CA TYR A 252 30.35 22.99 -4.22
C TYR A 252 30.38 21.84 -5.23
N LEU A 253 29.49 21.88 -6.23
CA LEU A 253 29.45 20.90 -7.31
C LEU A 253 30.78 20.85 -8.06
N ASN A 254 31.34 22.01 -8.44
CA ASN A 254 32.61 22.07 -9.16
C ASN A 254 33.77 21.52 -8.34
N ALA A 255 33.79 21.78 -7.03
CA ALA A 255 34.81 21.25 -6.13
C ALA A 255 34.74 19.71 -6.00
N HIS A 256 33.52 19.15 -5.98
CA HIS A 256 33.28 17.74 -5.67
C HIS A 256 32.85 16.87 -6.86
N ILE A 257 32.85 17.40 -8.10
CA ILE A 257 32.36 16.68 -9.28
C ILE A 257 33.10 15.35 -9.52
N LYS A 258 34.39 15.25 -9.15
CA LYS A 258 35.16 14.01 -9.27
C LYS A 258 34.64 12.91 -8.37
N GLU A 259 34.24 13.25 -7.14
CA GLU A 259 33.67 12.30 -6.17
C GLU A 259 32.28 11.85 -6.62
N ILE A 260 31.45 12.80 -7.07
CA ILE A 260 30.12 12.51 -7.63
C ILE A 260 30.24 11.59 -8.85
N ASN A 261 31.18 11.86 -9.76
CA ASN A 261 31.45 11.00 -10.91
C ASN A 261 31.80 9.57 -10.47
N LYS A 262 32.60 9.40 -9.41
CA LYS A 262 32.93 8.08 -8.86
C LYS A 262 31.69 7.36 -8.35
N MET A 263 30.79 8.06 -7.64
CA MET A 263 29.51 7.49 -7.19
C MET A 263 28.63 7.05 -8.36
N VAL A 264 28.58 7.85 -9.42
CA VAL A 264 27.82 7.52 -10.64
C VAL A 264 28.41 6.30 -11.37
N TRP A 265 29.72 6.24 -11.53
CA TRP A 265 30.40 5.09 -12.13
C TRP A 265 30.14 3.81 -11.32
N ASN A 266 30.30 3.87 -10.00
CA ASN A 266 30.01 2.75 -9.10
C ASN A 266 28.54 2.29 -9.23
N LYS A 267 27.59 3.23 -9.35
CA LYS A 267 26.18 2.91 -9.55
C LYS A 267 25.96 2.16 -10.86
N LEU A 268 26.55 2.64 -11.95
CA LEU A 268 26.36 2.08 -13.28
C LEU A 268 27.00 0.69 -13.41
N GLU A 269 28.22 0.52 -12.89
CA GLU A 269 28.96 -0.75 -12.90
C GLU A 269 28.19 -1.86 -12.17
N ASN A 270 27.49 -1.52 -11.09
CA ASN A 270 26.72 -2.47 -10.28
C ASN A 270 25.23 -2.56 -10.69
N ASP A 271 24.78 -1.84 -11.73
CA ASP A 271 23.37 -1.87 -12.14
C ASP A 271 23.06 -3.12 -12.97
N ARG A 272 22.08 -3.92 -12.51
CA ARG A 272 21.65 -5.15 -13.19
C ARG A 272 21.20 -4.91 -14.64
N SER A 273 20.63 -3.74 -14.92
CA SER A 273 20.15 -3.38 -16.25
C SER A 273 21.29 -3.03 -17.19
N PHE A 274 22.44 -2.58 -16.66
CA PHE A 274 23.66 -2.39 -17.45
C PHE A 274 24.37 -3.74 -17.69
N LEU A 275 24.51 -4.55 -16.63
CA LEU A 275 25.19 -5.85 -16.70
C LEU A 275 24.60 -6.80 -17.76
N LYS A 276 23.31 -6.68 -18.08
CA LYS A 276 22.64 -7.49 -19.13
C LYS A 276 23.25 -7.31 -20.53
N TYR A 277 23.93 -6.17 -20.79
CA TYR A 277 24.55 -5.91 -22.08
C TYR A 277 25.93 -6.58 -22.23
N GLY A 278 26.51 -7.08 -21.14
CA GLY A 278 27.81 -7.76 -21.17
C GLY A 278 29.00 -6.87 -21.57
N ILE A 279 28.83 -5.54 -21.50
CA ILE A 279 29.87 -4.56 -21.87
C ILE A 279 30.63 -4.14 -20.61
N PRO A 280 31.97 -4.20 -20.60
CA PRO A 280 32.77 -3.68 -19.51
C PRO A 280 32.60 -2.15 -19.32
N ILE A 281 32.49 -1.69 -18.08
CA ILE A 281 32.21 -0.27 -17.76
C ILE A 281 33.25 0.71 -18.37
N ASN A 282 34.51 0.26 -18.53
CA ASN A 282 35.60 1.05 -19.10
C ASN A 282 35.46 1.31 -20.62
N PHE A 283 34.50 0.68 -21.30
CA PHE A 283 34.14 0.99 -22.69
C PHE A 283 33.20 2.20 -22.80
N LEU A 284 32.69 2.70 -21.67
CA LEU A 284 31.88 3.92 -21.66
C LEU A 284 32.74 5.16 -21.40
N LYS A 285 32.27 6.29 -21.91
CA LYS A 285 32.71 7.63 -21.51
C LYS A 285 31.51 8.50 -21.18
N ILE A 286 31.72 9.49 -20.31
CA ILE A 286 30.73 10.55 -20.09
C ILE A 286 30.77 11.47 -21.31
N ALA A 287 29.69 11.46 -22.10
CA ALA A 287 29.53 12.35 -23.25
C ALA A 287 29.16 13.76 -22.79
N LYS A 288 28.28 13.87 -21.78
CA LYS A 288 27.77 15.15 -21.29
C LYS A 288 27.33 15.05 -19.83
N VAL A 289 27.58 16.11 -19.07
CA VAL A 289 26.96 16.36 -17.76
C VAL A 289 26.25 17.70 -17.81
N THR A 290 25.01 17.77 -17.35
CA THR A 290 24.23 19.02 -17.33
C THR A 290 23.57 19.20 -15.98
N PHE A 291 23.80 20.34 -15.33
CA PHE A 291 23.11 20.69 -14.10
C PHE A 291 21.75 21.34 -14.40
N LYS A 292 20.69 20.73 -13.90
CA LYS A 292 19.31 21.21 -13.98
C LYS A 292 18.91 21.87 -12.67
N LYS A 293 19.13 23.18 -12.56
CA LYS A 293 18.88 23.97 -11.34
C LYS A 293 17.45 23.83 -10.80
N ARG A 294 16.44 23.78 -11.68
CA ARG A 294 15.02 23.71 -11.27
C ARG A 294 14.66 22.43 -10.50
N THR A 295 15.30 21.31 -10.85
CA THR A 295 15.06 20.02 -10.22
C THR A 295 16.17 19.62 -9.25
N SER A 296 17.20 20.47 -9.10
CA SER A 296 18.43 20.19 -8.37
C SER A 296 19.03 18.84 -8.77
N GLU A 297 19.27 18.65 -10.07
CA GLU A 297 19.76 17.38 -10.61
C GLU A 297 20.94 17.53 -11.55
N LEU A 298 21.84 16.55 -11.57
CA LEU A 298 22.79 16.36 -12.67
C LEU A 298 22.23 15.31 -13.63
N HIS A 299 22.22 15.66 -14.91
CA HIS A 299 21.92 14.75 -15.99
C HIS A 299 23.22 14.30 -16.65
N TYR A 300 23.54 13.01 -16.47
CA TYR A 300 24.65 12.36 -17.14
C TYR A 300 24.16 11.68 -18.42
N VAL A 301 24.95 11.83 -19.47
CA VAL A 301 24.82 11.09 -20.72
C VAL A 301 26.11 10.32 -20.95
N PHE A 302 26.01 9.01 -21.09
CA PHE A 302 27.11 8.12 -21.44
C PHE A 302 26.94 7.61 -22.86
N GLU A 303 28.07 7.37 -23.51
CA GLU A 303 28.16 6.73 -24.82
C GLU A 303 29.34 5.76 -24.83
N LEU A 304 29.34 4.83 -25.78
CA LEU A 304 30.49 3.96 -26.01
C LEU A 304 31.68 4.79 -26.52
N LYS A 305 32.88 4.43 -26.06
CA LYS A 305 34.12 4.96 -26.62
C LYS A 305 34.24 4.48 -28.06
N CYS A 306 34.64 5.37 -28.96
CA CYS A 306 35.14 4.95 -30.27
C CYS A 306 36.39 4.10 -30.02
N ILE A 307 36.41 2.89 -30.57
CA ILE A 307 37.60 2.06 -30.62
C ILE A 307 38.18 2.31 -32.00
N ASP A 308 39.26 3.09 -32.05
CA ASP A 308 40.11 3.21 -33.25
C ASP A 308 41.00 1.97 -33.38
#